data_AF-T1GUC7-F1
#
_entry.id   AF-T1GUC7-F1
#
_cell.length_a   1.000
_cell.length_b   1.000
_cell.length_c   1.000
_cell.angle_alpha   90.00
_cell.angle_beta   90.00
_cell.angle_gamma   90.00
#
_symmetry.space_group_name_H-M   'P 1'
#
loop_
_entity.id
_entity.type
_entity.pdbx_description
1 polymer ?
#
loop_
_entity_poly.entity_id
_entity_poly.type
_entity_poly.pdbx_seq_one_letter_code
_entity_poly.pdbx_strand_id
1 'polypeptide(L)'
;MKRENLFDTSERVYKLFDSGATFILGKYVWNQRKDMGAIVSNGAKCGNIGKHIINEGGSAVDSIIAVLVCEGAILPHSVGI
;
A
#
# COMPACT_ATOMS: atom_id res chain seq x y z
N MET A 1 8.24 -4.69 -9.83
CA MET A 1 9.46 -4.40 -9.04
C MET A 1 10.42 -3.64 -9.92
N LYS A 2 10.51 -2.30 -9.78
CA LYS A 2 11.45 -1.46 -10.53
C LYS A 2 12.36 -0.79 -9.50
N ARG A 3 13.66 -1.05 -9.56
CA ARG A 3 14.66 -0.41 -8.69
C ARG A 3 15.13 0.88 -9.35
N GLU A 4 14.89 2.00 -8.70
CA GLU A 4 15.40 3.32 -9.08
C GLU A 4 16.18 3.86 -7.87
N ASN A 5 17.36 4.43 -8.10
CA ASN A 5 18.43 4.47 -7.10
C ASN A 5 18.31 5.61 -6.06
N LEU A 6 18.31 5.22 -4.78
CA LEU A 6 19.33 5.57 -3.77
C LEU A 6 19.61 7.06 -3.41
N PHE A 7 18.93 8.06 -3.96
CA PHE A 7 19.11 9.47 -3.55
C PHE A 7 17.79 10.27 -3.55
N ASP A 8 16.85 9.90 -2.66
CA ASP A 8 15.81 10.82 -2.20
C ASP A 8 15.98 11.07 -0.69
N THR A 9 15.96 12.34 -0.30
CA THR A 9 16.20 12.76 1.09
C THR A 9 14.89 13.19 1.76
N SER A 10 13.95 12.26 2.04
CA SER A 10 12.55 12.56 2.44
C SER A 10 12.00 12.23 3.88
N GLU A 11 12.10 11.05 4.54
CA GLU A 11 11.45 10.82 5.89
C GLU A 11 12.15 11.12 7.25
N ARG A 12 13.48 11.28 7.39
CA ARG A 12 14.03 12.11 8.51
C ARG A 12 13.38 13.51 8.54
N VAL A 13 12.88 14.05 7.40
CA VAL A 13 12.09 15.29 7.35
C VAL A 13 10.62 15.01 7.71
N TYR A 14 9.99 13.97 7.14
CA TYR A 14 8.62 13.59 7.56
C TYR A 14 8.49 13.26 9.06
N LYS A 15 9.49 12.66 9.72
CA LYS A 15 9.50 12.40 11.17
C LYS A 15 9.72 13.65 12.04
N LEU A 16 10.20 14.75 11.48
CA LEU A 16 10.19 16.07 12.15
C LEU A 16 8.85 16.80 11.93
N PHE A 17 8.15 16.48 10.83
CA PHE A 17 6.90 17.09 10.41
C PHE A 17 5.70 16.68 11.30
N ASP A 18 5.64 15.40 11.69
CA ASP A 18 4.50 14.81 12.43
C ASP A 18 4.52 15.10 13.95
N SER A 19 5.45 15.93 14.43
CA SER A 19 5.64 16.20 15.87
C SER A 19 5.94 17.67 16.20
N GLY A 20 5.82 18.58 15.22
CA GLY A 20 6.06 20.02 15.42
C GLY A 20 7.50 20.41 15.80
N ALA A 21 8.45 19.49 15.68
CA ALA A 21 9.83 19.68 16.12
C ALA A 21 10.74 20.03 14.94
N THR A 22 11.06 21.31 14.76
CA THR A 22 12.09 21.74 13.82
C THR A 22 13.47 21.48 14.40
N PHE A 23 14.30 20.64 13.75
CA PHE A 23 15.72 20.53 14.11
C PHE A 23 16.64 20.39 12.89
N ILE A 24 17.83 20.98 12.98
CA ILE A 24 18.75 21.23 11.86
C ILE A 24 20.01 20.37 11.99
N LEU A 25 20.46 19.79 10.86
CA LEU A 25 21.75 19.11 10.53
C LEU A 25 21.62 17.64 10.08
N GLY A 26 22.14 17.34 8.86
CA GLY A 26 22.56 15.99 8.46
C GLY A 26 21.49 15.02 7.90
N LYS A 27 21.36 14.97 6.57
CA LYS A 27 20.35 14.16 5.84
C LYS A 27 20.72 12.67 5.71
N TYR A 28 19.92 11.74 6.26
CA TYR A 28 19.60 10.45 5.61
C TYR A 28 18.23 9.94 6.04
N VAL A 29 17.32 9.98 5.10
CA VAL A 29 15.96 10.43 5.31
C VAL A 29 15.19 9.33 4.57
N TRP A 30 14.80 8.24 5.25
CA TRP A 30 14.30 7.00 4.60
C TRP A 30 12.90 7.24 4.02
N ASN A 31 12.08 6.23 3.71
CA ASN A 31 10.65 6.50 3.59
C ASN A 31 9.78 5.41 4.20
N GLN A 32 9.41 5.61 5.49
CA GLN A 32 8.28 4.98 6.16
C GLN A 32 6.95 5.43 5.54
N ARG A 33 6.81 5.29 4.22
CA ARG A 33 5.50 4.96 3.67
C ARG A 33 5.09 3.71 4.41
N LYS A 34 4.03 3.87 5.20
CA LYS A 34 3.41 2.79 5.95
C LYS A 34 2.78 1.90 4.89
N ASP A 35 3.56 0.98 4.33
CA ASP A 35 3.08 0.04 3.31
C ASP A 35 2.01 -0.82 3.99
N MET A 36 0.74 -0.43 3.81
CA MET A 36 -0.37 -0.92 4.65
C MET A 36 -0.69 -2.41 4.42
N GLY A 37 -0.08 -3.02 3.41
CA GLY A 37 -0.04 -4.44 3.16
C GLY A 37 0.36 -4.73 1.72
N ALA A 38 0.39 -6.01 1.36
CA ALA A 38 0.48 -6.47 -0.02
C ALA A 38 -0.77 -7.28 -0.35
N ILE A 39 -1.33 -7.06 -1.54
CA ILE A 39 -2.47 -7.80 -2.06
C ILE A 39 -2.00 -8.60 -3.28
N VAL A 40 -2.32 -9.89 -3.30
CA VAL A 40 -2.08 -10.81 -4.41
C VAL A 40 -3.41 -11.43 -4.79
N SER A 41 -3.68 -11.53 -6.09
CA SER A 41 -4.93 -12.08 -6.64
C SER A 41 -4.63 -12.90 -7.90
N ASN A 42 -5.49 -13.87 -8.19
CA ASN A 42 -5.49 -14.62 -9.45
C ASN A 42 -5.99 -13.73 -10.60
N GLY A 43 -6.99 -12.89 -10.31
CA GLY A 43 -7.57 -11.94 -11.26
C GLY A 43 -6.63 -10.78 -11.56
N ALA A 44 -6.29 -10.57 -12.84
CA ALA A 44 -5.33 -9.55 -13.29
C ALA A 44 -5.65 -8.08 -12.91
N LYS A 45 -6.89 -7.80 -12.48
CA LYS A 45 -7.31 -6.48 -11.98
C LYS A 45 -7.76 -6.47 -10.51
N CYS A 46 -8.14 -7.61 -9.94
CA CYS A 46 -8.75 -7.65 -8.59
C CYS A 46 -7.76 -7.20 -7.49
N GLY A 47 -6.47 -7.49 -7.62
CA GLY A 47 -5.45 -7.05 -6.69
C GLY A 47 -5.28 -5.53 -6.61
N ASN A 48 -5.58 -4.79 -7.69
CA ASN A 48 -5.63 -3.33 -7.64
C ASN A 48 -6.85 -2.81 -6.87
N ILE A 49 -7.97 -3.55 -6.85
CA ILE A 49 -9.15 -3.19 -6.05
C ILE A 49 -8.85 -3.39 -4.56
N GLY A 50 -8.33 -4.57 -4.15
CA GLY A 50 -7.91 -4.77 -2.76
C GLY A 50 -6.83 -3.77 -2.32
N LYS A 51 -5.90 -3.42 -3.21
CA LYS A 51 -4.90 -2.36 -2.96
C LYS A 51 -5.53 -0.98 -2.82
N HIS A 52 -6.63 -0.69 -3.50
CA HIS A 52 -7.36 0.57 -3.33
C HIS A 52 -8.02 0.63 -1.95
N ILE A 53 -8.72 -0.42 -1.53
CA ILE A 53 -9.38 -0.51 -0.22
C ILE A 53 -8.37 -0.37 0.92
N ILE A 54 -7.23 -1.08 0.88
CA ILE A 54 -6.22 -0.98 1.93
C ILE A 54 -5.56 0.41 1.96
N ASN A 55 -5.47 1.09 0.81
CA ASN A 55 -4.95 2.46 0.71
C ASN A 55 -5.93 3.52 1.25
N GLU A 56 -7.23 3.26 1.26
CA GLU A 56 -8.26 4.11 1.86
C GLU A 56 -8.42 3.90 3.37
N GLY A 57 -7.61 3.03 3.96
CA GLY A 57 -7.65 2.69 5.39
C GLY A 57 -8.61 1.55 5.74
N GLY A 58 -9.16 0.84 4.74
CA GLY A 58 -9.86 -0.42 4.94
C GLY A 58 -8.95 -1.49 5.52
N SER A 59 -9.52 -2.43 6.27
CA SER A 59 -8.77 -3.54 6.85
C SER A 59 -8.32 -4.53 5.77
N ALA A 60 -7.43 -5.46 6.16
CA ALA A 60 -7.09 -6.60 5.32
C ALA A 60 -8.33 -7.47 4.98
N VAL A 61 -9.33 -7.49 5.86
CA VAL A 61 -10.60 -8.21 5.66
C VAL A 61 -11.45 -7.52 4.59
N ASP A 62 -11.63 -6.20 4.68
CA ASP A 62 -12.38 -5.43 3.68
C ASP A 62 -11.72 -5.53 2.29
N SER A 63 -10.39 -5.49 2.28
CA SER A 63 -9.57 -5.60 1.08
C SER A 63 -9.72 -6.97 0.40
N ILE A 64 -9.74 -8.07 1.16
CA ILE A 64 -9.92 -9.41 0.58
C ILE A 64 -11.38 -9.68 0.20
N ILE A 65 -12.37 -9.14 0.91
CA ILE A 65 -13.79 -9.21 0.48
C ILE A 65 -13.96 -8.56 -0.89
N ALA A 66 -13.39 -7.37 -1.11
CA ALA A 66 -13.43 -6.70 -2.42
C ALA A 66 -12.70 -7.51 -3.53
N VAL A 67 -11.60 -8.20 -3.20
CA VAL A 67 -10.93 -9.13 -4.12
C VAL A 67 -11.82 -10.34 -4.44
N LEU A 68 -12.45 -10.96 -3.44
CA LEU A 68 -13.30 -12.14 -3.62
C LEU A 68 -14.55 -11.84 -4.44
N VAL A 69 -15.21 -10.69 -4.22
CA VAL A 69 -16.36 -10.25 -5.05
C VAL A 69 -15.91 -10.02 -6.51
N CYS A 70 -14.73 -9.43 -6.72
CA CYS A 70 -14.16 -9.29 -8.06
C CYS A 70 -13.85 -10.65 -8.69
N GLU A 71 -13.19 -11.56 -7.98
CA GLU A 71 -12.86 -12.90 -8.49
C GLU A 71 -14.11 -13.77 -8.71
N GLY A 72 -15.15 -13.66 -7.90
CA GLY A 72 -16.42 -14.34 -8.14
C GLY A 72 -17.11 -13.88 -9.45
N ALA A 73 -16.92 -12.63 -9.86
CA ALA A 73 -17.46 -12.10 -11.10
C ALA A 73 -16.63 -12.49 -12.35
N ILE A 74 -15.29 -12.56 -12.23
CA ILE A 74 -14.40 -12.81 -13.39
C ILE A 74 -13.79 -14.22 -13.46
N LEU A 75 -13.82 -14.98 -12.37
CA LEU A 75 -13.30 -16.34 -12.21
C LEU A 75 -14.34 -17.25 -11.52
N PRO A 76 -15.60 -17.32 -12.02
CA PRO A 76 -16.70 -18.04 -11.37
C PRO A 76 -16.49 -19.57 -11.24
N HIS A 77 -15.48 -20.12 -11.91
CA HIS A 77 -15.07 -21.53 -11.76
C HIS A 77 -14.30 -21.79 -10.44
N SER A 78 -13.75 -20.76 -9.81
CA SER A 78 -12.83 -20.89 -8.66
C SER A 78 -13.31 -20.18 -7.40
N VAL A 79 -14.06 -19.08 -7.55
CA VAL A 79 -14.60 -18.26 -6.45
C VAL A 79 -16.07 -17.95 -6.75
N GLY A 80 -16.88 -17.83 -5.70
CA GLY A 80 -18.28 -17.42 -5.76
C GLY A 80 -18.58 -16.35 -4.71
N ILE A 81 -19.86 -15.98 -4.61
CA ILE A 81 -20.39 -15.04 -3.60
C ILE A 81 -21.04 -15.79 -2.44
#